data_AF-A0A644YFC7-F1
#
_entry.id   AF-A0A644YFC7-F1
#
_cell.length_a   1.000
_cell.length_b   1.000
_cell.length_c   1.000
_cell.angle_alpha   90.00
_cell.angle_beta   90.00
_cell.angle_gamma   90.00
#
_symmetry.space_group_name_H-M   'P 1'
#
loop_
_entity.id
_entity.type
_entity.pdbx_description
1 polymer ?
#
loop_
_entity_poly.entity_id
_entity_poly.type
_entity_poly.pdbx_seq_one_letter_code
_entity_poly.pdbx_strand_id
1 'polypeptide(L)'
;MTEDEIYALKLKDNPNELLNEIIEIDKEMINDQGKIALIPLLSALIQKYDTFSKEEMIELLENKNLSPEVETSLIKMYFMKTKEIESLIPLLNGESLSDNAKGYMVAIGKLPTTQLENIIDSFDNEVTVIAMKKLLVADKDVAFQVGKKILLETTTEVSNEKLIAALLAVGGFYYSNPDVETNKELISEKLKAIFLTHHDELVRDNAIYALSKMRSDELLEYILDKKDIDTSLKISAVDRNLKRLAKLAQEFTSEHELELVLKAMNVLPILEIGELLLNNKNLENYSHSTKVAETLEFIEKNGMKGVFKYE
;
A
#
# COMPACT_ATOMS: atom_id res chain seq x y z
N MET A 1 3.49 9.06 -37.34
CA MET A 1 2.14 8.65 -36.95
C MET A 1 2.08 8.73 -35.44
N THR A 2 1.11 9.45 -34.87
CA THR A 2 0.96 9.59 -33.41
C THR A 2 0.29 8.35 -32.81
N GLU A 3 0.34 8.20 -31.47
CA GLU A 3 -0.36 7.11 -30.77
C GLU A 3 -1.87 7.11 -31.05
N ASP A 4 -2.49 8.30 -31.08
CA ASP A 4 -3.92 8.47 -31.39
C ASP A 4 -4.25 8.05 -32.82
N GLU A 5 -3.37 8.36 -33.78
CA GLU A 5 -3.53 7.94 -35.18
C GLU A 5 -3.42 6.42 -35.31
N ILE A 6 -2.48 5.79 -34.59
CA ILE A 6 -2.34 4.33 -34.56
C ILE A 6 -3.59 3.71 -33.94
N TYR A 7 -4.03 4.16 -32.78
CA TYR A 7 -5.23 3.66 -32.12
C TYR A 7 -6.47 3.75 -33.03
N ALA A 8 -6.72 4.91 -33.64
CA ALA A 8 -7.85 5.12 -34.53
C ALA A 8 -7.80 4.23 -35.79
N LEU A 9 -6.60 3.93 -36.29
CA LEU A 9 -6.38 2.97 -37.36
C LEU A 9 -6.74 1.55 -36.89
N LYS A 10 -6.16 1.10 -35.77
CA LYS A 10 -6.30 -0.26 -35.22
C LYS A 10 -7.71 -0.60 -34.76
N LEU A 11 -8.54 0.39 -34.45
CA LEU A 11 -9.97 0.17 -34.21
C LEU A 11 -10.71 -0.44 -35.42
N LYS A 12 -10.19 -0.28 -36.64
CA LYS A 12 -10.81 -0.81 -37.86
C LYS A 12 -10.37 -2.24 -38.19
N ASP A 13 -9.29 -2.72 -37.58
CA ASP A 13 -8.69 -4.01 -37.88
C ASP A 13 -9.56 -5.17 -37.37
N ASN A 14 -9.40 -6.35 -37.97
CA ASN A 14 -10.03 -7.56 -37.44
C ASN A 14 -9.45 -7.88 -36.05
N PRO A 15 -10.27 -8.24 -35.05
CA PRO A 15 -9.79 -8.49 -33.69
C PRO A 15 -8.70 -9.57 -33.58
N ASN A 16 -8.82 -10.66 -34.34
CA ASN A 16 -7.85 -11.77 -34.32
C ASN A 16 -6.54 -11.38 -35.02
N GLU A 17 -6.64 -10.63 -36.12
CA GLU A 17 -5.45 -10.11 -36.81
C GLU A 17 -4.68 -9.12 -35.92
N LEU A 18 -5.40 -8.23 -35.23
CA LEU A 18 -4.80 -7.29 -34.28
C LEU A 18 -4.15 -8.01 -33.11
N LEU A 19 -4.78 -9.02 -32.53
CA LEU A 19 -4.18 -9.82 -31.46
C LEU A 19 -2.89 -10.50 -31.92
N ASN A 20 -2.89 -11.11 -33.10
CA ASN A 20 -1.70 -11.75 -33.66
C ASN A 20 -0.58 -10.73 -33.95
N GLU A 21 -0.93 -9.56 -34.50
CA GLU A 21 0.03 -8.48 -34.72
C GLU A 21 0.68 -8.04 -33.41
N ILE A 22 -0.11 -7.86 -32.34
CA ILE A 22 0.41 -7.51 -31.01
C ILE A 22 1.39 -8.58 -30.51
N ILE A 23 1.03 -9.86 -30.62
CA ILE A 23 1.88 -10.98 -30.18
C ILE A 23 3.20 -11.02 -30.96
N GLU A 24 3.17 -10.80 -32.27
CA GLU A 24 4.39 -10.80 -33.08
C GLU A 24 5.30 -9.60 -32.78
N ILE A 25 4.72 -8.40 -32.64
CA ILE A 25 5.48 -7.20 -32.26
C ILE A 25 6.10 -7.38 -30.87
N ASP A 26 5.35 -7.91 -29.92
CA ASP A 26 5.82 -8.14 -28.55
C ASP A 26 7.01 -9.11 -28.50
N LYS A 27 7.00 -10.19 -29.31
CA LYS A 27 8.14 -11.11 -29.43
C LYS A 27 9.42 -10.46 -29.96
N GLU A 28 9.28 -9.47 -30.83
CA GLU A 28 10.42 -8.75 -31.41
C GLU A 28 10.99 -7.68 -30.45
N MET A 29 10.27 -7.33 -29.39
CA MET A 29 10.66 -6.29 -28.44
C MET A 29 11.48 -6.85 -27.27
N ILE A 30 12.76 -6.45 -27.24
CA ILE A 30 13.73 -6.92 -26.22
C ILE A 30 13.79 -5.99 -24.99
N ASN A 31 13.25 -4.77 -25.07
CA ASN A 31 13.32 -3.78 -23.98
C ASN A 31 11.98 -3.11 -23.64
N ASP A 32 11.86 -2.62 -22.40
CA ASP A 32 10.64 -1.99 -21.87
C ASP A 32 10.26 -0.69 -22.60
N GLN A 33 11.23 0.01 -23.20
CA GLN A 33 10.96 1.19 -24.03
C GLN A 33 10.24 0.83 -25.34
N GLY A 34 10.50 -0.35 -25.90
CA GLY A 34 9.78 -0.87 -27.06
C GLY A 34 8.29 -1.11 -26.75
N LYS A 35 7.99 -1.62 -25.55
CA LYS A 35 6.63 -1.96 -25.11
C LYS A 35 5.66 -0.77 -25.08
N ILE A 36 6.16 0.47 -24.99
CA ILE A 36 5.33 1.68 -25.12
C ILE A 36 4.58 1.70 -26.46
N ALA A 37 5.20 1.19 -27.53
CA ALA A 37 4.57 1.14 -28.84
C ALA A 37 3.36 0.18 -28.89
N LEU A 38 3.22 -0.76 -27.94
CA LEU A 38 2.07 -1.65 -27.84
C LEU A 38 0.83 -0.95 -27.25
N ILE A 39 0.98 0.14 -26.52
CA ILE A 39 -0.12 0.83 -25.82
C ILE A 39 -1.30 1.16 -26.74
N PRO A 40 -1.13 1.83 -27.89
CA PRO A 40 -2.27 2.11 -28.78
C PRO A 40 -2.90 0.85 -29.38
N LEU A 41 -2.13 -0.21 -29.61
CA LEU A 41 -2.64 -1.48 -30.15
C LEU A 41 -3.46 -2.24 -29.10
N LEU A 42 -2.92 -2.41 -27.89
CA LEU A 42 -3.61 -3.04 -26.75
C LEU A 42 -4.89 -2.27 -26.40
N SER A 43 -4.84 -0.93 -26.44
CA SER A 43 -6.01 -0.09 -26.22
C SER A 43 -7.09 -0.33 -27.26
N ALA A 44 -6.72 -0.44 -28.55
CA ALA A 44 -7.66 -0.77 -29.62
C ALA A 44 -8.22 -2.19 -29.48
N LEU A 45 -7.41 -3.16 -29.07
CA LEU A 45 -7.83 -4.54 -28.80
C LEU A 45 -8.85 -4.59 -27.65
N ILE A 46 -8.60 -3.86 -26.56
CA ILE A 46 -9.52 -3.80 -25.40
C ILE A 46 -10.90 -3.28 -25.80
N GLN A 47 -10.99 -2.30 -26.70
CA GLN A 47 -12.29 -1.79 -27.18
C GLN A 47 -13.09 -2.83 -27.98
N LYS A 48 -12.44 -3.91 -28.42
CA LYS A 48 -13.06 -5.03 -29.13
C LYS A 48 -13.47 -6.17 -28.18
N TYR A 49 -13.57 -5.93 -26.86
CA TYR A 49 -13.97 -6.96 -25.88
C TYR A 49 -15.27 -7.71 -26.24
N ASP A 50 -16.20 -7.05 -26.92
CA ASP A 50 -17.47 -7.67 -27.32
C ASP A 50 -17.34 -8.71 -28.45
N THR A 51 -16.23 -8.73 -29.19
CA THR A 51 -16.03 -9.62 -30.34
C THR A 51 -15.53 -11.01 -29.97
N PHE A 52 -14.85 -11.16 -28.84
CA PHE A 52 -14.40 -12.46 -28.33
C PHE A 52 -15.45 -13.02 -27.38
N SER A 53 -15.71 -14.33 -27.48
CA SER A 53 -16.50 -15.06 -26.48
C SER A 53 -15.73 -15.21 -25.17
N LYS A 54 -16.43 -15.61 -24.10
CA LYS A 54 -15.80 -15.80 -22.78
C LYS A 54 -14.83 -16.98 -22.83
N GLU A 55 -15.25 -18.03 -23.51
CA GLU A 55 -14.53 -19.29 -23.68
C GLU A 55 -13.25 -19.06 -24.50
N GLU A 56 -13.34 -18.33 -25.62
CA GLU A 56 -12.14 -17.96 -26.41
C GLU A 56 -11.13 -17.15 -25.59
N MET A 57 -11.57 -16.20 -24.76
CA MET A 57 -10.65 -15.43 -23.91
C MET A 57 -9.95 -16.31 -22.87
N ILE A 58 -10.65 -17.29 -22.30
CA ILE A 58 -10.06 -18.25 -21.35
C ILE A 58 -9.03 -19.13 -22.06
N GLU A 59 -9.38 -19.69 -23.22
CA GLU A 59 -8.46 -20.51 -24.02
C GLU A 59 -7.20 -19.74 -24.42
N LEU A 60 -7.33 -18.45 -24.75
CA LEU A 60 -6.18 -17.58 -25.01
C LEU A 60 -5.31 -17.39 -23.76
N LEU A 61 -5.91 -17.17 -22.59
CA LEU A 61 -5.19 -17.00 -21.31
C LEU A 61 -4.51 -18.28 -20.81
N GLU A 62 -4.91 -19.45 -21.30
CA GLU A 62 -4.22 -20.72 -21.02
C GLU A 62 -2.96 -20.91 -21.88
N ASN A 63 -2.80 -20.11 -22.94
CA ASN A 63 -1.63 -20.17 -23.83
C ASN A 63 -0.40 -19.50 -23.20
N LYS A 64 0.62 -20.31 -22.88
CA LYS A 64 1.88 -19.87 -22.24
C LYS A 64 2.76 -18.91 -23.07
N ASN A 65 2.37 -18.58 -24.31
CA ASN A 65 3.14 -17.71 -25.21
C ASN A 65 2.68 -16.24 -25.18
N LEU A 66 1.74 -15.89 -24.31
CA LEU A 66 1.31 -14.50 -24.16
C LEU A 66 2.25 -13.74 -23.24
N SER A 67 2.46 -12.46 -23.53
CA SER A 67 3.16 -11.57 -22.61
C SER A 67 2.24 -11.04 -21.53
N PRO A 68 2.79 -10.60 -20.39
CA PRO A 68 2.01 -10.03 -19.29
C PRO A 68 1.04 -8.91 -19.71
N GLU A 69 1.43 -8.09 -20.68
CA GLU A 69 0.63 -6.99 -21.21
C GLU A 69 -0.60 -7.48 -21.99
N VAL A 70 -0.42 -8.55 -22.78
CA VAL A 70 -1.52 -9.19 -23.53
C VAL A 70 -2.44 -9.94 -22.58
N GLU A 71 -1.90 -10.71 -21.64
CA GLU A 71 -2.67 -11.39 -20.58
C GLU A 71 -3.57 -10.40 -19.83
N THR A 72 -2.99 -9.29 -19.34
CA THR A 72 -3.71 -8.24 -18.61
C THR A 72 -4.82 -7.61 -19.47
N SER A 73 -4.56 -7.42 -20.76
CA SER A 73 -5.53 -6.87 -21.70
C SER A 73 -6.71 -7.83 -21.92
N LEU A 74 -6.45 -9.12 -22.07
CA LEU A 74 -7.48 -10.15 -22.17
C LEU A 74 -8.30 -10.27 -20.89
N ILE A 75 -7.67 -10.22 -19.71
CA ILE A 75 -8.38 -10.19 -18.42
C ILE A 75 -9.28 -8.95 -18.33
N LYS A 76 -8.79 -7.79 -18.75
CA LYS A 76 -9.57 -6.54 -18.78
C LYS A 76 -10.75 -6.65 -19.74
N MET A 77 -10.55 -7.20 -20.93
CA MET A 77 -11.62 -7.47 -21.89
C MET A 77 -12.68 -8.41 -21.30
N TYR A 78 -12.24 -9.50 -20.67
CA TYR A 78 -13.12 -10.45 -20.00
C TYR A 78 -13.97 -9.76 -18.93
N PHE A 79 -13.34 -8.98 -18.06
CA PHE A 79 -14.04 -8.23 -17.02
C PHE A 79 -14.97 -7.15 -17.60
N MET A 80 -14.58 -6.47 -18.67
CA MET A 80 -15.46 -5.51 -19.35
C MET A 80 -16.72 -6.18 -19.90
N LYS A 81 -16.58 -7.39 -20.45
CA LYS A 81 -17.68 -8.20 -21.01
C LYS A 81 -18.61 -8.76 -19.94
N THR A 82 -18.05 -9.31 -18.86
CA THR A 82 -18.80 -10.12 -17.88
C THR A 82 -19.14 -9.37 -16.60
N LYS A 83 -18.36 -8.34 -16.26
CA LYS A 83 -18.34 -7.65 -14.94
C LYS A 83 -17.95 -8.56 -13.78
N GLU A 84 -17.37 -9.71 -14.08
CA GLU A 84 -17.07 -10.82 -13.17
C GLU A 84 -15.68 -11.40 -13.51
N ILE A 85 -15.07 -12.14 -12.58
CA ILE A 85 -13.77 -12.83 -12.81
C ILE A 85 -13.79 -14.28 -12.35
N GLU A 86 -14.93 -14.77 -11.87
CA GLU A 86 -15.06 -16.03 -11.14
C GLU A 86 -14.59 -17.22 -11.98
N SER A 87 -14.91 -17.22 -13.28
CA SER A 87 -14.44 -18.25 -14.21
C SER A 87 -12.94 -18.20 -14.49
N LEU A 88 -12.26 -17.09 -14.20
CA LEU A 88 -10.80 -16.96 -14.34
C LEU A 88 -10.05 -17.41 -13.09
N ILE A 89 -10.72 -17.52 -11.92
CA ILE A 89 -10.08 -17.92 -10.65
C ILE A 89 -9.25 -19.20 -10.76
N PRO A 90 -9.68 -20.27 -11.46
CA PRO A 90 -8.87 -21.47 -11.63
C PRO A 90 -7.49 -21.22 -12.25
N LEU A 91 -7.35 -20.18 -13.08
CA LEU A 91 -6.10 -19.81 -13.75
C LEU A 91 -5.08 -19.19 -12.78
N LEU A 92 -5.50 -18.70 -11.60
CA LEU A 92 -4.58 -18.14 -10.61
C LEU A 92 -3.53 -19.18 -10.19
N ASN A 93 -3.96 -20.42 -9.96
CA ASN A 93 -3.08 -21.50 -9.52
C ASN A 93 -2.28 -22.13 -10.67
N GLY A 94 -2.56 -21.75 -11.92
CA GLY A 94 -1.85 -22.25 -13.10
C GLY A 94 -0.50 -21.55 -13.31
N GLU A 95 0.37 -22.19 -14.09
CA GLU A 95 1.62 -21.57 -14.59
C GLU A 95 1.39 -20.76 -15.88
N SER A 96 0.16 -20.70 -16.39
CA SER A 96 -0.13 -20.07 -17.68
C SER A 96 -0.11 -18.55 -17.63
N LEU A 97 -0.26 -17.96 -16.45
CA LEU A 97 -0.32 -16.51 -16.27
C LEU A 97 0.91 -15.99 -15.53
N SER A 98 1.38 -14.83 -15.96
CA SER A 98 2.36 -14.05 -15.21
C SER A 98 1.81 -13.56 -13.86
N ASP A 99 2.72 -13.26 -12.93
CA ASP A 99 2.35 -12.68 -11.63
C ASP A 99 1.65 -11.33 -11.77
N ASN A 100 2.02 -10.53 -12.78
CA ASN A 100 1.34 -9.27 -13.10
C ASN A 100 -0.12 -9.48 -13.47
N ALA A 101 -0.39 -10.45 -14.36
CA ALA A 101 -1.75 -10.79 -14.77
C ALA A 101 -2.58 -11.34 -13.60
N LYS A 102 -2.00 -12.23 -12.79
CA LYS A 102 -2.62 -12.74 -11.56
C LYS A 102 -2.94 -11.61 -10.58
N GLY A 103 -1.99 -10.71 -10.36
CA GLY A 103 -2.16 -9.53 -9.51
C GLY A 103 -3.31 -8.65 -10.00
N TYR A 104 -3.38 -8.40 -11.32
CA TYR A 104 -4.49 -7.64 -11.91
C TYR A 104 -5.85 -8.32 -11.72
N MET A 105 -5.94 -9.64 -11.93
CA MET A 105 -7.16 -10.41 -11.67
C MET A 105 -7.63 -10.24 -10.23
N VAL A 106 -6.73 -10.42 -9.26
CA VAL A 106 -7.05 -10.23 -7.84
C VAL A 106 -7.50 -8.79 -7.60
N ALA A 107 -6.79 -7.80 -8.15
CA ALA A 107 -7.08 -6.38 -7.97
C ALA A 107 -8.51 -6.00 -8.40
N ILE A 108 -8.97 -6.46 -9.57
CA ILE A 108 -10.29 -6.08 -10.11
C ILE A 108 -11.44 -6.97 -9.60
N GLY A 109 -11.15 -8.19 -9.17
CA GLY A 109 -12.17 -9.19 -8.89
C GLY A 109 -12.90 -9.07 -7.55
N LYS A 110 -14.19 -9.38 -7.48
CA LYS A 110 -14.93 -9.40 -6.19
C LYS A 110 -14.78 -10.75 -5.49
N LEU A 111 -13.61 -10.98 -4.91
CA LEU A 111 -13.28 -12.25 -4.26
C LEU A 111 -13.80 -12.32 -2.81
N PRO A 112 -14.36 -13.45 -2.36
CA PRO A 112 -14.71 -13.66 -0.96
C PRO A 112 -13.44 -13.71 -0.09
N THR A 113 -13.60 -13.41 1.20
CA THR A 113 -12.49 -13.38 2.18
C THR A 113 -11.70 -14.69 2.20
N THR A 114 -12.40 -15.83 2.22
CA THR A 114 -11.77 -17.16 2.20
C THR A 114 -10.88 -17.39 0.97
N GLN A 115 -11.26 -16.86 -0.19
CA GLN A 115 -10.44 -16.96 -1.40
C GLN A 115 -9.21 -16.05 -1.33
N LEU A 116 -9.34 -14.86 -0.75
CA LEU A 116 -8.21 -13.96 -0.52
C LEU A 116 -7.21 -14.56 0.47
N GLU A 117 -7.69 -15.19 1.54
CA GLU A 117 -6.86 -15.94 2.49
C GLU A 117 -6.07 -17.06 1.79
N ASN A 118 -6.75 -17.87 0.97
CA ASN A 118 -6.10 -18.93 0.21
C ASN A 118 -5.01 -18.37 -0.73
N ILE A 119 -5.25 -17.23 -1.38
CA ILE A 119 -4.26 -16.57 -2.23
C ILE A 119 -3.07 -16.10 -1.39
N ILE A 120 -3.30 -15.48 -0.23
CA ILE A 120 -2.22 -15.02 0.65
C ILE A 120 -1.35 -16.19 1.13
N ASP A 121 -1.97 -17.32 1.48
CA ASP A 121 -1.23 -18.51 1.90
C ASP A 121 -0.43 -19.14 0.73
N SER A 122 -1.00 -19.15 -0.49
CA SER A 122 -0.44 -19.88 -1.64
C SER A 122 0.65 -19.13 -2.42
N PHE A 123 0.72 -17.80 -2.30
CA PHE A 123 1.66 -16.97 -3.08
C PHE A 123 2.68 -16.30 -2.17
N ASP A 124 3.89 -16.10 -2.68
CA ASP A 124 5.01 -15.46 -1.98
C ASP A 124 5.50 -14.19 -2.71
N ASN A 125 4.70 -13.64 -3.62
CA ASN A 125 5.04 -12.51 -4.50
C ASN A 125 4.02 -11.36 -4.39
N GLU A 126 4.05 -10.39 -5.31
CA GLU A 126 3.20 -9.20 -5.26
C GLU A 126 1.69 -9.51 -5.22
N VAL A 127 1.26 -10.66 -5.76
CA VAL A 127 -0.14 -11.12 -5.69
C VAL A 127 -0.62 -11.20 -4.25
N THR A 128 0.24 -11.63 -3.32
CA THR A 128 -0.03 -11.70 -1.87
C THR A 128 -0.29 -10.32 -1.28
N VAL A 129 0.51 -9.33 -1.66
CA VAL A 129 0.35 -7.95 -1.20
C VAL A 129 -0.97 -7.36 -1.71
N ILE A 130 -1.31 -7.61 -2.97
CA ILE A 130 -2.59 -7.17 -3.57
C ILE A 130 -3.76 -7.85 -2.88
N ALA A 131 -3.71 -9.17 -2.68
CA ALA A 131 -4.75 -9.92 -1.98
C ALA A 131 -4.96 -9.41 -0.55
N MET A 132 -3.88 -9.12 0.17
CA MET A 132 -3.96 -8.57 1.53
C MET A 132 -4.57 -7.15 1.55
N LYS A 133 -4.22 -6.28 0.60
CA LYS A 133 -4.85 -4.95 0.48
C LYS A 133 -6.37 -5.09 0.30
N LYS A 134 -6.82 -6.08 -0.49
CA LYS A 134 -8.25 -6.34 -0.67
C LYS A 134 -8.90 -6.93 0.56
N LEU A 135 -8.23 -7.87 1.22
CA LEU A 135 -8.72 -8.47 2.46
C LEU A 135 -8.88 -7.39 3.53
N LEU A 136 -7.93 -6.47 3.67
CA LEU A 136 -8.03 -5.35 4.62
C LEU A 136 -9.23 -4.43 4.35
N VAL A 137 -9.63 -4.26 3.08
CA VAL A 137 -10.83 -3.49 2.74
C VAL A 137 -12.11 -4.28 3.02
N ALA A 138 -12.10 -5.58 2.72
CA ALA A 138 -13.26 -6.45 2.89
C ALA A 138 -13.55 -6.80 4.36
N ASP A 139 -12.51 -7.17 5.12
CA ASP A 139 -12.58 -7.61 6.51
C ASP A 139 -11.22 -7.38 7.21
N LYS A 140 -11.17 -6.33 8.03
CA LYS A 140 -9.94 -5.93 8.75
C LYS A 140 -9.54 -6.92 9.84
N ASP A 141 -10.49 -7.61 10.45
CA ASP A 141 -10.23 -8.55 11.53
C ASP A 141 -9.60 -9.81 10.98
N VAL A 142 -10.13 -10.33 9.87
CA VAL A 142 -9.54 -11.48 9.16
C VAL A 142 -8.15 -11.11 8.63
N ALA A 143 -7.99 -9.94 7.99
CA ALA A 143 -6.69 -9.45 7.56
C ALA A 143 -5.68 -9.42 8.72
N PHE A 144 -6.09 -8.90 9.88
CA PHE A 144 -5.27 -8.87 11.08
C PHE A 144 -4.84 -10.25 11.55
N GLN A 145 -5.75 -11.23 11.59
CA GLN A 145 -5.40 -12.61 11.99
C GLN A 145 -4.39 -13.23 11.02
N VAL A 146 -4.57 -13.05 9.71
CA VAL A 146 -3.64 -13.55 8.69
C VAL A 146 -2.27 -12.87 8.83
N GLY A 147 -2.23 -11.54 8.93
CA GLY A 147 -0.97 -10.80 9.12
C GLY A 147 -0.27 -11.16 10.43
N LYS A 148 -1.01 -11.31 11.52
CA LYS A 148 -0.48 -11.77 12.80
C LYS A 148 0.12 -13.18 12.69
N LYS A 149 -0.57 -14.11 12.03
CA LYS A 149 -0.06 -15.47 11.78
C LYS A 149 1.29 -15.41 11.06
N ILE A 150 1.38 -14.64 9.98
CA ILE A 150 2.62 -14.48 9.20
C ILE A 150 3.76 -13.87 10.04
N LEU A 151 3.50 -12.81 10.82
CA LEU A 151 4.54 -12.16 11.64
C LEU A 151 5.07 -13.04 12.79
N LEU A 152 4.19 -13.89 13.34
CA LEU A 152 4.51 -14.73 14.49
C LEU A 152 4.91 -16.16 14.09
N GLU A 153 4.92 -16.48 12.79
CA GLU A 153 5.45 -17.73 12.25
C GLU A 153 6.94 -17.87 12.64
N THR A 154 7.32 -19.03 13.19
CA THR A 154 8.69 -19.27 13.71
C THR A 154 9.45 -20.34 12.92
N THR A 155 8.80 -21.00 11.96
CA THR A 155 9.28 -22.25 11.36
C THR A 155 9.75 -22.15 9.92
N THR A 156 9.44 -21.06 9.22
CA THR A 156 9.76 -20.87 7.80
C THR A 156 10.31 -19.48 7.53
N GLU A 157 11.23 -19.39 6.58
CA GLU A 157 11.64 -18.11 5.99
C GLU A 157 10.43 -17.51 5.26
N VAL A 158 9.94 -16.38 5.75
CA VAL A 158 8.79 -15.67 5.19
C VAL A 158 9.30 -14.74 4.10
N SER A 159 8.68 -14.75 2.91
CA SER A 159 9.10 -13.85 1.82
C SER A 159 8.88 -12.38 2.18
N ASN A 160 9.61 -11.48 1.50
CA ASN A 160 9.48 -10.04 1.68
C ASN A 160 8.04 -9.58 1.44
N GLU A 161 7.38 -10.13 0.42
CA GLU A 161 6.00 -9.80 0.06
C GLU A 161 5.00 -10.27 1.11
N LYS A 162 5.19 -11.46 1.68
CA LYS A 162 4.37 -11.91 2.82
C LYS A 162 4.59 -11.04 4.06
N LEU A 163 5.83 -10.64 4.35
CA LEU A 163 6.11 -9.71 5.44
C LEU A 163 5.44 -8.35 5.19
N ILE A 164 5.57 -7.78 4.00
CA ILE A 164 4.92 -6.51 3.63
C ILE A 164 3.39 -6.62 3.76
N ALA A 165 2.79 -7.71 3.26
CA ALA A 165 1.37 -7.97 3.44
C ALA A 165 0.98 -7.99 4.92
N ALA A 166 1.75 -8.70 5.75
CA ALA A 166 1.48 -8.78 7.18
C ALA A 166 1.60 -7.43 7.90
N LEU A 167 2.62 -6.64 7.56
CA LEU A 167 2.82 -5.27 8.08
C LEU A 167 1.66 -4.34 7.69
N LEU A 168 1.19 -4.42 6.44
CA LEU A 168 0.01 -3.68 5.98
C LEU A 168 -1.24 -4.04 6.78
N ALA A 169 -1.44 -5.33 7.03
CA ALA A 169 -2.61 -5.84 7.76
C ALA A 169 -2.63 -5.37 9.21
N VAL A 170 -1.54 -5.57 9.95
CA VAL A 170 -1.48 -5.17 11.37
C VAL A 170 -1.52 -3.66 11.55
N GLY A 171 -0.81 -2.90 10.71
CA GLY A 171 -0.87 -1.45 10.72
C GLY A 171 -2.27 -0.94 10.37
N GLY A 172 -2.92 -1.53 9.37
CA GLY A 172 -4.29 -1.19 8.97
C GLY A 172 -5.33 -1.45 10.07
N PHE A 173 -5.17 -2.57 10.79
CA PHE A 173 -6.02 -2.94 11.91
C PHE A 173 -5.95 -1.92 13.05
N TYR A 174 -4.75 -1.63 13.59
CA TYR A 174 -4.60 -0.69 14.70
C TYR A 174 -4.91 0.76 14.30
N TYR A 175 -4.70 1.13 13.04
CA TYR A 175 -5.12 2.43 12.55
C TYR A 175 -6.64 2.62 12.64
N SER A 176 -7.39 1.56 12.36
CA SER A 176 -8.85 1.54 12.38
C SER A 176 -9.42 1.30 13.78
N ASN A 177 -8.63 0.68 14.66
CA ASN A 177 -9.01 0.28 16.01
C ASN A 177 -7.98 0.81 17.03
N PRO A 178 -7.89 2.14 17.23
CA PRO A 178 -6.82 2.75 18.05
C PRO A 178 -6.85 2.32 19.52
N ASP A 179 -8.03 1.98 20.05
CA ASP A 179 -8.24 1.60 21.45
C ASP A 179 -7.97 0.11 21.74
N VAL A 180 -7.68 -0.69 20.70
CA VAL A 180 -7.37 -2.11 20.87
C VAL A 180 -5.91 -2.29 21.25
N GLU A 181 -5.68 -2.86 22.43
CA GLU A 181 -4.34 -3.14 22.97
C GLU A 181 -3.93 -4.62 22.83
N THR A 182 -4.84 -5.49 22.42
CA THR A 182 -4.62 -6.94 22.35
C THR A 182 -3.49 -7.29 21.38
N ASN A 183 -2.40 -7.87 21.91
CA ASN A 183 -1.16 -8.19 21.18
C ASN A 183 -0.37 -6.97 20.67
N LYS A 184 -0.74 -5.73 21.03
CA LYS A 184 -0.12 -4.51 20.49
C LYS A 184 1.35 -4.43 20.85
N GLU A 185 1.69 -4.69 22.11
CA GLU A 185 3.06 -4.73 22.61
C GLU A 185 3.89 -5.80 21.86
N LEU A 186 3.46 -7.06 21.87
CA LEU A 186 4.13 -8.17 21.19
C LEU A 186 4.37 -7.88 19.70
N ILE A 187 3.34 -7.38 18.99
CA ILE A 187 3.44 -7.04 17.58
C ILE A 187 4.43 -5.89 17.40
N SER A 188 4.32 -4.82 18.20
CA SER A 188 5.22 -3.67 18.09
C SER A 188 6.70 -4.05 18.28
N GLU A 189 7.01 -4.94 19.22
CA GLU A 189 8.38 -5.45 19.40
C GLU A 189 8.85 -6.26 18.20
N LYS A 190 7.97 -7.06 17.59
CA LYS A 190 8.30 -7.78 16.35
C LYS A 190 8.58 -6.82 15.20
N LEU A 191 7.80 -5.74 15.05
CA LEU A 191 8.01 -4.73 14.02
C LEU A 191 9.32 -3.97 14.22
N LYS A 192 9.64 -3.60 15.47
CA LYS A 192 10.93 -3.00 15.82
C LYS A 192 12.09 -3.94 15.47
N ALA A 193 11.96 -5.23 15.77
CA ALA A 193 12.96 -6.23 15.40
C ALA A 193 13.14 -6.32 13.88
N ILE A 194 12.05 -6.39 13.10
CA ILE A 194 12.10 -6.40 11.63
C ILE A 194 12.86 -5.18 11.11
N PHE A 195 12.54 -3.97 11.60
CA PHE A 195 13.25 -2.76 11.18
C PHE A 195 14.77 -2.82 11.46
N LEU A 196 15.18 -3.42 12.57
CA LEU A 196 16.58 -3.49 12.99
C LEU A 196 17.38 -4.59 12.30
N THR A 197 16.76 -5.73 11.96
CA THR A 197 17.48 -6.93 11.53
C THR A 197 17.24 -7.32 10.08
N HIS A 198 16.17 -6.84 9.44
CA HIS A 198 15.88 -7.20 8.05
C HIS A 198 16.85 -6.48 7.10
N HIS A 199 17.23 -7.14 6.00
CA HIS A 199 18.20 -6.59 5.04
C HIS A 199 17.52 -5.76 3.93
N ASP A 200 16.30 -6.14 3.54
CA ASP A 200 15.50 -5.41 2.55
C ASP A 200 14.95 -4.09 3.12
N GLU A 201 15.26 -2.98 2.46
CA GLU A 201 14.87 -1.63 2.87
C GLU A 201 13.36 -1.41 2.80
N LEU A 202 12.69 -1.95 1.78
CA LEU A 202 11.24 -1.81 1.62
C LEU A 202 10.50 -2.50 2.77
N VAL A 203 10.95 -3.67 3.22
CA VAL A 203 10.39 -4.35 4.39
C VAL A 203 10.60 -3.52 5.66
N ARG A 204 11.81 -2.96 5.87
CA ARG A 204 12.12 -2.11 7.03
C ARG A 204 11.24 -0.86 7.08
N ASP A 205 11.05 -0.19 5.95
CA ASP A 205 10.20 1.00 5.83
C ASP A 205 8.74 0.67 6.13
N ASN A 206 8.24 -0.46 5.60
CA ASN A 206 6.89 -0.93 5.89
C ASN A 206 6.69 -1.23 7.38
N ALA A 207 7.73 -1.66 8.10
CA ALA A 207 7.65 -1.84 9.54
C ALA A 207 7.46 -0.50 10.27
N ILE A 208 8.18 0.55 9.86
CA ILE A 208 7.99 1.90 10.42
C ILE A 208 6.62 2.46 10.07
N TYR A 209 6.15 2.28 8.83
CA TYR A 209 4.80 2.68 8.45
C TYR A 209 3.74 1.96 9.29
N ALA A 210 3.90 0.67 9.55
CA ALA A 210 2.99 -0.08 10.39
C ALA A 210 3.04 0.38 11.86
N LEU A 211 4.22 0.61 12.44
CA LEU A 211 4.37 1.19 13.79
C LEU A 211 3.68 2.55 13.91
N SER A 212 3.88 3.45 12.93
CA SER A 212 3.27 4.78 12.93
C SER A 212 1.74 4.75 12.89
N LYS A 213 1.15 3.70 12.32
CA LYS A 213 -0.29 3.50 12.23
C LYS A 213 -0.91 2.98 13.53
N MET A 214 -0.11 2.49 14.48
CA MET A 214 -0.60 1.94 15.75
C MET A 214 -1.04 3.02 16.76
N ARG A 215 -0.79 4.31 16.47
CA ARG A 215 -1.26 5.48 17.24
C ARG A 215 -0.95 5.42 18.75
N SER A 216 0.22 4.89 19.12
CA SER A 216 0.75 4.93 20.48
C SER A 216 1.82 6.02 20.59
N ASP A 217 1.81 6.73 21.73
CA ASP A 217 2.78 7.79 22.01
C ASP A 217 4.19 7.21 22.16
N GLU A 218 4.32 6.05 22.82
CA GLU A 218 5.60 5.37 22.98
C GLU A 218 6.18 4.94 21.63
N LEU A 219 5.34 4.49 20.69
CA LEU A 219 5.79 4.10 19.36
C LEU A 219 6.14 5.30 18.49
N LEU A 220 5.40 6.41 18.60
CA LEU A 220 5.76 7.65 17.92
C LEU A 220 7.09 8.18 18.45
N GLU A 221 7.28 8.21 19.78
CA GLU A 221 8.54 8.61 20.39
C GLU A 221 9.70 7.73 19.92
N TYR A 222 9.54 6.40 19.93
CA TYR A 222 10.53 5.46 19.39
C TYR A 222 10.94 5.83 17.96
N ILE A 223 9.98 6.14 17.09
CA ILE A 223 10.23 6.51 15.70
C ILE A 223 11.03 7.82 15.61
N LEU A 224 10.64 8.83 16.40
CA LEU A 224 11.29 10.15 16.38
C LEU A 224 12.73 10.09 16.92
N ASP A 225 12.96 9.31 17.98
CA ASP A 225 14.25 9.24 18.68
C ASP A 225 15.28 8.34 17.96
N LYS A 226 14.83 7.36 17.17
CA LYS A 226 15.74 6.46 16.47
C LYS A 226 16.46 7.19 15.33
N LYS A 227 17.79 7.21 15.38
CA LYS A 227 18.63 7.91 14.38
C LYS A 227 18.64 7.24 13.01
N ASP A 228 18.49 5.91 12.98
CA ASP A 228 18.58 5.10 11.76
C ASP A 228 17.27 5.10 10.94
N ILE A 229 16.23 5.78 11.44
CA ILE A 229 14.97 5.97 10.69
C ILE A 229 15.10 7.26 9.89
N ASP A 230 14.83 7.16 8.58
CA ASP A 230 14.89 8.29 7.67
C ASP A 230 13.91 9.40 8.03
N THR A 231 14.33 10.64 7.78
CA THR A 231 13.52 11.83 8.03
C THR A 231 12.16 11.78 7.32
N SER A 232 12.10 11.22 6.09
CA SER A 232 10.86 11.04 5.34
C SER A 232 9.85 10.14 6.08
N LEU A 233 10.32 9.05 6.71
CA LEU A 233 9.50 8.16 7.51
C LEU A 233 9.03 8.83 8.80
N LYS A 234 9.91 9.62 9.46
CA LYS A 234 9.53 10.41 10.64
C LYS A 234 8.46 11.43 10.31
N ILE A 235 8.62 12.17 9.20
CA ILE A 235 7.61 13.10 8.68
C ILE A 235 6.28 12.37 8.45
N SER A 236 6.32 11.19 7.82
CA SER A 236 5.10 10.39 7.61
C SER A 236 4.46 9.96 8.94
N ALA A 237 5.26 9.61 9.95
CA ALA A 237 4.75 9.24 11.26
C ALA A 237 4.08 10.41 11.97
N VAL A 238 4.65 11.62 11.89
CA VAL A 238 4.04 12.84 12.44
C VAL A 238 2.73 13.15 11.71
N ASP A 239 2.71 13.15 10.37
CA ASP A 239 1.49 13.40 9.57
C ASP A 239 0.34 12.44 9.94
N ARG A 240 0.64 11.14 10.06
CA ARG A 240 -0.35 10.11 10.42
C ARG A 240 -0.91 10.26 11.83
N ASN A 241 -0.15 10.87 12.74
CA ASN A 241 -0.51 11.07 14.15
C ASN A 241 -0.93 12.52 14.45
N LEU A 242 -1.12 13.36 13.43
CA LEU A 242 -1.38 14.79 13.62
C LEU A 242 -2.61 15.08 14.49
N LYS A 243 -3.70 14.32 14.33
CA LYS A 243 -4.90 14.44 15.19
C LYS A 243 -4.59 14.15 16.66
N ARG A 244 -3.77 13.13 16.93
CA ARG A 244 -3.37 12.76 18.30
C ARG A 244 -2.46 13.83 18.89
N LEU A 245 -1.48 14.31 18.12
CA LEU A 245 -0.60 15.40 18.52
C LEU A 245 -1.37 16.71 18.79
N ALA A 246 -2.41 17.01 18.02
CA ALA A 246 -3.28 18.17 18.28
C ALA A 246 -4.00 18.04 19.61
N LYS A 247 -4.57 16.86 19.91
CA LYS A 247 -5.20 16.59 21.20
C LYS A 247 -4.20 16.74 22.36
N LEU A 248 -3.00 16.17 22.22
CA LEU A 248 -1.94 16.34 23.22
C LEU A 248 -1.56 17.81 23.39
N ALA A 249 -1.37 18.56 22.30
CA ALA A 249 -1.04 19.98 22.37
C ALA A 249 -2.12 20.80 23.11
N GLN A 250 -3.40 20.44 22.93
CA GLN A 250 -4.53 21.12 23.55
C GLN A 250 -4.76 20.73 25.02
N GLU A 251 -4.43 19.50 25.40
CA GLU A 251 -4.86 18.89 26.67
C GLU A 251 -3.74 18.24 27.50
N PHE A 252 -2.46 18.42 27.14
CA PHE A 252 -1.36 17.76 27.87
C PHE A 252 -1.41 18.06 29.37
N THR A 253 -1.11 17.03 30.15
CA THR A 253 -1.12 17.03 31.61
C THR A 253 0.26 16.74 32.21
N SER A 254 1.21 16.33 31.36
CA SER A 254 2.57 15.95 31.76
C SER A 254 3.63 16.60 30.88
N GLU A 255 4.85 16.69 31.43
CA GLU A 255 6.03 17.14 30.67
C GLU A 255 6.31 16.21 29.49
N HIS A 256 6.16 14.90 29.69
CA HIS A 256 6.38 13.89 28.65
C HIS A 256 5.49 14.09 27.42
N GLU A 257 4.19 14.34 27.61
CA GLU A 257 3.26 14.64 26.51
C GLU A 257 3.65 15.91 25.76
N LEU A 258 4.03 16.97 26.49
CA LEU A 258 4.53 18.20 25.90
C LEU A 258 5.82 17.93 25.09
N GLU A 259 6.78 17.20 25.64
CA GLU A 259 8.03 16.86 24.96
C GLU A 259 7.80 16.10 23.66
N LEU A 260 6.87 15.14 23.65
CA LEU A 260 6.51 14.41 22.44
C LEU A 260 5.97 15.34 21.35
N VAL A 261 5.08 16.27 21.71
CA VAL A 261 4.55 17.28 20.76
C VAL A 261 5.69 18.14 20.22
N LEU A 262 6.58 18.64 21.09
CA LEU A 262 7.71 19.47 20.65
C LEU A 262 8.66 18.70 19.74
N LYS A 263 8.99 17.45 20.06
CA LYS A 263 9.82 16.57 19.21
C LYS A 263 9.20 16.40 17.82
N ALA A 264 7.89 16.13 17.77
CA ALA A 264 7.17 15.97 16.51
C ALA A 264 7.18 17.24 15.66
N MET A 265 6.96 18.41 16.28
CA MET A 265 6.97 19.70 15.58
C MET A 265 8.34 20.14 15.09
N ASN A 266 9.42 19.67 15.71
CA ASN A 266 10.78 19.86 15.19
C ASN A 266 11.07 18.99 13.95
N VAL A 267 10.31 17.92 13.73
CA VAL A 267 10.40 17.10 12.52
C VAL A 267 9.48 17.62 11.41
N LEU A 268 8.23 17.95 11.76
CA LEU A 268 7.23 18.47 10.84
C LEU A 268 6.47 19.61 11.53
N PRO A 269 6.87 20.88 11.33
CA PRO A 269 6.27 22.02 12.01
C PRO A 269 4.87 22.33 11.45
N ILE A 270 3.85 22.26 12.30
CA ILE A 270 2.45 22.52 11.94
C ILE A 270 1.92 23.74 12.69
N LEU A 271 1.42 24.73 11.95
CA LEU A 271 0.98 26.02 12.50
C LEU A 271 -0.15 25.84 13.52
N GLU A 272 -1.15 25.01 13.19
CA GLU A 272 -2.31 24.76 14.05
C GLU A 272 -1.91 24.12 15.39
N ILE A 273 -0.84 23.31 15.42
CA ILE A 273 -0.32 22.74 16.67
C ILE A 273 0.35 23.83 17.51
N GLY A 274 1.10 24.75 16.88
CA GLY A 274 1.69 25.91 17.57
C GLY A 274 0.62 26.80 18.21
N GLU A 275 -0.48 27.06 17.50
CA GLU A 275 -1.62 27.81 18.05
C GLU A 275 -2.26 27.08 19.24
N LEU A 276 -2.42 25.75 19.18
CA LEU A 276 -2.97 24.96 20.28
C LEU A 276 -2.06 25.01 21.52
N LEU A 277 -0.74 24.91 21.34
CA LEU A 277 0.22 25.03 22.43
C LEU A 277 0.12 26.40 23.11
N LEU A 278 0.12 27.49 22.34
CA LEU A 278 0.03 28.86 22.87
C LEU A 278 -1.26 29.13 23.65
N ASN A 279 -2.36 28.47 23.29
CA ASN A 279 -3.64 28.60 23.96
C ASN A 279 -3.83 27.62 25.13
N ASN A 280 -2.89 26.70 25.35
CA ASN A 280 -2.97 25.73 26.43
C ASN A 280 -2.54 26.36 27.77
N LYS A 281 -3.47 26.40 28.73
CA LYS A 281 -3.23 26.97 30.07
C LYS A 281 -2.14 26.25 30.87
N ASN A 282 -1.92 24.96 30.61
CA ASN A 282 -0.89 24.19 31.28
C ASN A 282 0.50 24.60 30.83
N LEU A 283 0.64 25.29 29.69
CA LEU A 283 1.93 25.74 29.18
C LEU A 283 2.64 26.69 30.16
N GLU A 284 1.92 27.50 30.93
CA GLU A 284 2.52 28.40 31.93
C GLU A 284 3.33 27.64 33.01
N ASN A 285 2.96 26.40 33.30
CA ASN A 285 3.70 25.56 34.25
C ASN A 285 5.04 25.04 33.69
N TYR A 286 5.21 25.12 32.36
CA TYR A 286 6.38 24.62 31.62
C TYR A 286 7.04 25.73 30.78
N SER A 287 6.50 26.95 30.76
CA SER A 287 6.88 28.03 29.83
C SER A 287 8.27 28.61 30.06
N HIS A 288 8.93 28.24 31.16
CA HIS A 288 10.34 28.60 31.41
C HIS A 288 11.33 27.68 30.68
N SER A 289 10.85 26.66 29.95
CA SER A 289 11.69 25.80 29.12
C SER A 289 12.07 26.51 27.83
N THR A 290 13.38 26.73 27.62
CA THR A 290 13.96 27.25 26.37
C THR A 290 13.47 26.47 25.15
N LYS A 291 13.27 25.17 25.30
CA LYS A 291 12.83 24.24 24.24
C LYS A 291 11.43 24.56 23.71
N VAL A 292 10.50 25.02 24.57
CA VAL A 292 9.16 25.45 24.15
C VAL A 292 9.27 26.68 23.26
N ALA A 293 10.01 27.70 23.70
CA ALA A 293 10.18 28.94 22.96
C ALA A 293 10.85 28.70 21.59
N GLU A 294 11.94 27.94 21.57
CA GLU A 294 12.66 27.58 20.34
C GLU A 294 11.77 26.82 19.35
N THR A 295 10.96 25.88 19.84
CA THR A 295 10.07 25.10 18.96
C THR A 295 8.94 25.97 18.41
N LEU A 296 8.36 26.87 19.21
CA LEU A 296 7.31 27.79 18.75
C LEU A 296 7.85 28.76 17.69
N GLU A 297 9.06 29.30 17.89
CA GLU A 297 9.74 30.14 16.88
C GLU A 297 10.03 29.33 15.60
N PHE A 298 10.45 28.08 15.74
CA PHE A 298 10.68 27.18 14.61
C PHE A 298 9.39 26.92 13.82
N ILE A 299 8.26 26.70 14.49
CA ILE A 299 6.94 26.54 13.88
C ILE A 299 6.51 27.83 13.18
N GLU A 300 6.66 28.99 13.81
CA GLU A 300 6.29 30.27 13.19
C GLU A 300 7.05 30.51 11.87
N LYS A 301 8.34 30.17 11.85
CA LYS A 301 9.21 30.41 10.69
C LYS A 301 9.05 29.40 9.57
N ASN A 302 8.85 28.12 9.90
CA ASN A 302 8.89 27.02 8.92
C ASN A 302 7.57 26.26 8.81
N GLY A 303 6.56 26.66 9.57
CA GLY A 303 5.32 25.93 9.71
C GLY A 303 4.51 25.87 8.43
N MET A 304 3.83 24.74 8.26
CA MET A 304 2.86 24.52 7.21
C MET A 304 1.48 24.25 7.82
N LYS A 305 0.43 24.38 7.00
CA LYS A 305 -0.92 24.00 7.40
C LYS A 305 -1.05 22.49 7.52
N GLY A 306 -1.60 22.04 8.63
CA GLY A 306 -1.89 20.64 8.88
C GLY A 306 -2.97 20.10 7.96
N VAL A 307 -2.74 18.91 7.38
CA VAL A 307 -3.79 18.17 6.68
C VAL A 307 -4.41 17.17 7.65
N PHE A 308 -5.43 17.61 8.39
CA PHE A 308 -6.23 16.74 9.23
C PHE A 308 -7.11 15.84 8.35
N LYS A 309 -6.53 14.76 7.79
CA LYS A 309 -7.26 13.83 6.91
C LYS A 309 -8.52 13.31 7.61
N TYR A 310 -9.66 13.46 6.94
CA TYR A 310 -11.02 13.17 7.38
C TYR A 310 -11.20 11.71 7.85
N GLU A 311 -12.22 11.51 8.70
CA GLU A 311 -12.70 10.21 9.21
C GLU A 311 -12.96 9.16 8.12
#